data_AF-A0A8X7E468-F1
#
_entry.id   AF-A0A8X7E468-F1
#
_cell.length_a   1.000
_cell.length_b   1.000
_cell.length_c   1.000
_cell.angle_alpha   90.00
_cell.angle_beta   90.00
_cell.angle_gamma   90.00
#
_symmetry.space_group_name_H-M   'P 1'
#
loop_
_entity.id
_entity.type
_entity.pdbx_description
1 polymer ?
#
loop_
_entity_poly.entity_id
_entity_poly.type
_entity_poly.pdbx_seq_one_letter_code
_entity_poly.pdbx_strand_id
1 'polypeptide(L)'
;MKVAVLILTLSIVLAVFAHMYMSEVPKCPKCGSTLVWTPLGTKSENFLWKCLMDGTTWRKTYPDHVFSNWKRRIPQIVRDASMNYLLKLHPDVKPFFPSGDWEQEKDGNQYVFGQNGWTVKITFTADFSKADVRVDYVHQGLGIMHRVVWIAEFNNGDFREISYTHAV
;
A
#
# COMPACT_ATOMS: atom_id res chain seq x y z
N MET A 1 34.03 8.72 -38.35
CA MET A 1 32.76 9.49 -38.29
C MET A 1 31.51 8.59 -38.26
N LYS A 2 31.35 7.60 -39.15
CA LYS A 2 30.15 6.73 -39.20
C LYS A 2 29.88 5.88 -37.93
N VAL A 3 30.94 5.36 -37.29
CA VAL A 3 30.82 4.53 -36.06
C VAL A 3 30.35 5.35 -34.85
N ALA A 4 30.83 6.58 -34.70
CA ALA A 4 30.45 7.46 -33.59
C ALA A 4 28.96 7.86 -33.66
N VAL A 5 28.45 8.12 -34.87
CA VAL A 5 27.03 8.40 -35.09
C VAL A 5 26.17 7.18 -34.75
N LEU A 6 26.62 5.98 -35.12
CA LEU A 6 25.87 4.73 -34.87
C LEU A 6 25.76 4.41 -33.37
N ILE A 7 26.86 4.60 -32.62
CA ILE A 7 26.88 4.45 -31.17
C ILE A 7 25.94 5.47 -30.51
N LEU A 8 26.03 6.74 -30.91
CA LEU A 8 25.19 7.80 -30.36
C LEU A 8 23.69 7.52 -30.60
N THR A 9 23.33 7.08 -31.81
CA THR A 9 21.94 6.70 -32.12
C THR A 9 21.48 5.50 -31.31
N LEU A 10 22.31 4.47 -31.12
CA LEU A 10 21.96 3.30 -30.32
C LEU A 10 21.79 3.67 -28.85
N SER A 11 22.64 4.54 -28.30
CA SER A 11 22.52 5.05 -26.94
C SER A 11 21.26 5.87 -26.72
N ILE A 12 20.87 6.71 -27.68
CA ILE A 12 19.62 7.48 -27.62
C ILE A 12 18.42 6.55 -27.70
N VAL A 13 18.43 5.57 -28.62
CA VAL A 13 17.35 4.58 -28.73
C VAL A 13 17.23 3.77 -27.44
N LEU A 14 18.33 3.29 -26.87
CA LEU A 14 18.33 2.59 -25.58
C LEU A 14 17.85 3.47 -24.42
N ALA A 15 18.22 4.75 -24.39
CA ALA A 15 17.77 5.69 -23.36
C ALA A 15 16.27 6.00 -23.49
N VAL A 16 15.76 6.18 -24.71
CA VAL A 16 14.33 6.38 -24.99
C VAL A 16 13.53 5.12 -24.69
N PHE A 17 14.02 3.93 -25.08
CA PHE A 17 13.41 2.66 -24.70
C PHE A 17 13.42 2.47 -23.18
N ALA A 18 14.52 2.79 -22.49
CA ALA A 18 14.59 2.75 -21.04
C ALA A 18 13.61 3.74 -20.41
N HIS A 19 13.44 4.95 -20.95
CA HIS A 19 12.45 5.93 -20.48
C HIS A 19 11.00 5.48 -20.73
N MET A 20 10.71 4.85 -21.88
CA MET A 20 9.39 4.29 -22.18
C MET A 20 9.07 3.05 -21.33
N TYR A 21 10.08 2.26 -20.96
CA TYR A 21 9.97 1.15 -20.02
C TYR A 21 10.04 1.59 -18.55
N MET A 22 10.36 2.86 -18.27
CA MET A 22 10.42 3.37 -16.91
C MET A 22 9.02 3.74 -16.39
N SER A 23 8.53 2.86 -15.52
CA SER A 23 7.74 3.20 -14.33
C SER A 23 6.30 3.66 -14.51
N GLU A 24 5.54 3.03 -15.41
CA GLU A 24 4.11 3.07 -15.20
C GLU A 24 3.79 2.37 -13.86
N VAL A 25 3.38 3.15 -12.85
CA VAL A 25 2.92 2.65 -11.55
C VAL A 25 1.41 2.84 -11.54
N PRO A 26 0.62 1.82 -11.16
CA PRO A 26 -0.83 1.99 -11.04
C PRO A 26 -1.15 3.13 -10.08
N LYS A 27 -1.88 4.13 -10.58
CA LYS A 27 -2.28 5.34 -9.85
C LYS A 27 -3.75 5.62 -10.09
N CYS A 28 -4.41 6.19 -9.08
CA CYS A 28 -5.78 6.66 -9.23
C CYS A 28 -5.82 7.80 -10.26
N PRO A 29 -6.68 7.72 -11.30
CA PRO A 29 -6.79 8.78 -12.30
C PRO A 29 -7.41 10.07 -11.75
N LYS A 30 -8.09 10.01 -10.59
CA LYS A 30 -8.76 11.17 -9.97
C LYS A 30 -7.83 11.93 -9.01
N CYS A 31 -7.20 11.24 -8.07
CA CYS A 31 -6.38 11.87 -7.02
C CYS A 31 -4.87 11.61 -7.14
N GLY A 32 -4.43 10.81 -8.11
CA GLY A 32 -3.01 10.49 -8.32
C GLY A 32 -2.39 9.52 -7.30
N SER A 33 -3.13 9.11 -6.27
CA SER A 33 -2.65 8.20 -5.23
C SER A 33 -2.21 6.85 -5.80
N THR A 34 -1.12 6.29 -5.28
CA THR A 34 -0.66 4.93 -5.56
C THR A 34 -1.29 3.87 -4.65
N LEU A 35 -2.13 4.27 -3.70
CA LEU A 35 -2.88 3.34 -2.85
C LEU A 35 -4.09 2.84 -3.64
N VAL A 36 -3.83 1.82 -4.44
CA VAL A 36 -4.78 1.28 -5.40
C VAL A 36 -4.80 -0.24 -5.31
N TRP A 37 -5.97 -0.81 -5.59
CA TRP A 37 -6.24 -2.22 -5.48
C TRP A 37 -6.91 -2.77 -6.73
N THR A 38 -6.68 -4.04 -7.04
CA THR A 38 -7.44 -4.81 -8.02
C THR A 38 -7.82 -6.16 -7.41
N PRO A 39 -9.03 -6.71 -7.66
CA PRO A 39 -9.47 -7.94 -7.00
C PRO A 39 -8.63 -9.16 -7.40
N LEU A 40 -7.81 -9.66 -6.48
CA LEU A 40 -6.86 -10.76 -6.69
C LEU A 40 -7.58 -12.11 -6.75
N GLY A 41 -7.10 -13.03 -7.59
CA GLY A 41 -7.69 -14.36 -7.75
C GLY A 41 -9.02 -14.35 -8.49
N THR A 42 -9.35 -13.26 -9.19
CA THR A 42 -10.61 -13.10 -9.93
C THR A 42 -10.35 -12.82 -11.41
N LYS A 43 -11.40 -12.92 -12.25
CA LYS A 43 -11.35 -12.50 -13.66
C LYS A 43 -11.11 -11.00 -13.85
N SER A 44 -11.22 -10.21 -12.78
CA SER A 44 -11.04 -8.76 -12.79
C SER A 44 -9.64 -8.32 -12.34
N GLU A 45 -8.77 -9.27 -11.98
CA GLU A 45 -7.39 -9.02 -11.57
C GLU A 45 -6.61 -8.31 -12.69
N ASN A 46 -5.86 -7.27 -12.33
CA ASN A 46 -5.13 -6.41 -13.29
C ASN A 46 -6.03 -5.86 -14.41
N PHE A 47 -7.31 -5.64 -14.13
CA PHE A 47 -8.25 -5.05 -15.08
C PHE A 47 -9.17 -4.03 -14.43
N LEU A 48 -9.82 -4.40 -13.33
CA LEU A 48 -10.66 -3.50 -12.55
C LEU A 48 -9.87 -3.00 -11.34
N TRP A 49 -9.62 -1.70 -11.31
CA TRP A 49 -8.87 -1.05 -10.26
C TRP A 49 -9.77 -0.16 -9.40
N LYS A 50 -9.39 0.01 -8.14
CA LYS A 50 -10.05 0.84 -7.15
C LYS A 50 -9.02 1.66 -6.39
N CYS A 51 -9.30 2.93 -6.15
CA CYS A 51 -8.50 3.76 -5.26
C CYS A 51 -8.93 3.54 -3.81
N LEU A 52 -7.97 3.27 -2.94
CA LEU A 52 -8.22 3.06 -1.51
C LEU A 52 -8.38 4.38 -0.75
N MET A 53 -8.07 5.53 -1.37
CA MET A 53 -8.24 6.86 -0.77
C MET A 53 -9.65 7.44 -0.99
N ASP A 54 -10.12 7.40 -2.24
CA ASP A 54 -11.35 8.09 -2.65
C ASP A 54 -12.44 7.16 -3.22
N GLY A 55 -12.15 5.86 -3.34
CA GLY A 55 -13.09 4.85 -3.85
C GLY A 55 -13.27 4.84 -5.36
N THR A 56 -12.63 5.73 -6.11
CA THR A 56 -12.74 5.81 -7.58
C THR A 56 -12.33 4.48 -8.20
N THR A 57 -13.11 3.97 -9.14
CA THR A 57 -12.79 2.76 -9.90
C THR A 57 -12.48 3.09 -11.36
N TRP A 58 -11.61 2.30 -11.98
CA TRP A 58 -11.32 2.42 -13.40
C TRP A 58 -10.91 1.08 -14.00
N ARG A 59 -10.97 0.99 -15.33
CA ARG A 59 -10.57 -0.20 -16.08
C ARG A 59 -9.27 0.07 -16.81
N LYS A 60 -8.25 -0.73 -16.54
CA LYS A 60 -6.96 -0.68 -17.22
C LYS A 60 -6.20 -1.97 -16.96
N THR A 61 -5.61 -2.52 -18.02
CA THR A 61 -4.64 -3.61 -17.90
C THR A 61 -3.25 -3.03 -17.96
N TYR A 62 -2.45 -3.31 -16.93
CA TYR A 62 -1.05 -2.91 -16.89
C TYR A 62 -0.16 -4.06 -17.39
N PRO A 63 1.00 -3.74 -17.99
CA PRO A 63 1.98 -4.75 -18.35
C PRO A 63 2.38 -5.65 -17.17
N ASP A 64 2.73 -6.90 -17.43
CA ASP A 64 3.01 -7.90 -16.37
C ASP A 64 4.08 -7.42 -15.39
N HIS A 65 5.17 -6.80 -15.86
CA HIS A 65 6.21 -6.29 -14.97
C HIS A 65 5.70 -5.20 -14.02
N VAL A 66 4.80 -4.32 -14.49
CA VAL A 66 4.15 -3.30 -13.68
C VAL A 66 3.26 -3.96 -12.62
N PHE A 67 2.45 -4.94 -13.05
CA PHE A 67 1.54 -5.64 -12.17
C PHE A 67 2.28 -6.47 -11.11
N SER A 68 3.33 -7.19 -11.49
CA SER A 68 4.21 -7.91 -10.57
C SER A 68 4.89 -6.96 -9.57
N ASN A 69 5.35 -5.79 -10.04
CA ASN A 69 5.92 -4.76 -9.15
C ASN A 69 4.90 -4.24 -8.14
N TRP A 70 3.66 -3.99 -8.58
CA TRP A 70 2.57 -3.60 -7.71
C TRP A 70 2.23 -4.71 -6.69
N LYS A 71 2.14 -5.98 -7.13
CA LYS A 71 1.89 -7.14 -6.24
C LYS A 71 2.90 -7.23 -5.10
N ARG A 72 4.19 -7.00 -5.39
CA ARG A 72 5.25 -7.01 -4.35
C ARG A 72 5.06 -5.95 -3.27
N ARG A 73 4.26 -4.90 -3.55
CA ARG A 73 3.97 -3.80 -2.63
C ARG A 73 2.65 -3.97 -1.87
N ILE A 74 1.91 -5.06 -2.09
CA ILE A 74 0.62 -5.30 -1.43
C ILE A 74 0.68 -5.09 0.09
N PRO A 75 1.66 -5.65 0.84
CA PRO A 75 1.73 -5.44 2.29
C PRO A 75 1.82 -3.96 2.68
N GLN A 76 2.65 -3.18 1.98
CA GLN A 76 2.81 -1.75 2.25
C GLN A 76 1.56 -0.95 1.83
N ILE A 77 0.92 -1.32 0.72
CA ILE A 77 -0.34 -0.70 0.27
C ILE A 77 -1.44 -0.89 1.31
N VAL A 78 -1.60 -2.12 1.83
CA VAL A 78 -2.62 -2.42 2.85
C VAL A 78 -2.28 -1.71 4.17
N ARG A 79 -1.01 -1.66 4.58
CA ARG A 79 -0.56 -0.87 5.74
C ARG A 79 -0.95 0.60 5.60
N ASP A 80 -0.55 1.24 4.51
CA ASP A 80 -0.81 2.67 4.31
C ASP A 80 -2.31 2.96 4.18
N ALA A 81 -3.05 2.07 3.52
CA ALA A 81 -4.50 2.19 3.41
C ALA A 81 -5.19 2.00 4.77
N SER A 82 -4.73 1.07 5.61
CA SER A 82 -5.27 0.89 6.97
C SER A 82 -5.05 2.12 7.84
N MET A 83 -3.87 2.74 7.78
CA MET A 83 -3.59 3.96 8.51
C MET A 83 -4.51 5.09 8.02
N ASN A 84 -4.64 5.29 6.71
CA ASN A 84 -5.57 6.28 6.16
C ASN A 84 -7.03 6.02 6.58
N TYR A 85 -7.45 4.77 6.62
CA TYR A 85 -8.80 4.38 7.03
C TYR A 85 -9.05 4.68 8.51
N LEU A 86 -8.10 4.31 9.38
CA LEU A 86 -8.12 4.60 10.81
C LEU A 86 -8.23 6.12 11.05
N LEU A 87 -7.38 6.93 10.39
CA LEU A 87 -7.39 8.39 10.54
C LEU A 87 -8.72 9.02 10.08
N LYS A 88 -9.35 8.46 9.04
CA LYS A 88 -10.62 8.94 8.50
C LYS A 88 -11.78 8.67 9.45
N LEU A 89 -11.82 7.49 10.07
CA LEU A 89 -12.90 7.10 10.98
C LEU A 89 -12.72 7.65 12.40
N HIS A 90 -11.48 7.73 12.87
CA HIS A 90 -11.14 8.10 14.24
C HIS A 90 -10.13 9.27 14.25
N PRO A 91 -10.58 10.52 14.00
CA PRO A 91 -9.67 11.67 13.90
C PRO A 91 -8.92 12.00 15.19
N ASP A 92 -9.36 11.47 16.33
CA ASP A 92 -8.74 11.60 17.66
C ASP A 92 -7.34 10.97 17.72
N VAL A 93 -7.01 10.05 16.82
CA VAL A 93 -5.67 9.45 16.73
C VAL A 93 -4.65 10.35 16.01
N LYS A 94 -5.11 11.40 15.29
CA LYS A 94 -4.29 12.27 14.45
C LYS A 94 -3.06 12.86 15.16
N PRO A 95 -3.12 13.30 16.44
CA PRO A 95 -1.96 13.84 17.14
C PRO A 95 -0.82 12.82 17.32
N PHE A 96 -1.13 11.53 17.26
CA PHE A 96 -0.18 10.44 17.51
C PHE A 96 0.35 9.81 16.22
N PHE A 97 -0.13 10.25 15.05
CA PHE A 97 0.19 9.60 13.78
C PHE A 97 1.69 9.61 13.49
N PRO A 98 2.28 8.47 13.07
CA PRO A 98 3.72 8.38 12.92
C PRO A 98 4.21 9.15 11.70
N SER A 99 5.46 9.61 11.77
CA SER A 99 6.20 10.17 10.62
C SER A 99 7.57 9.50 10.51
N GLY A 100 8.00 9.25 9.27
CA GLY A 100 9.26 8.53 8.96
C GLY A 100 9.03 7.16 8.32
N ASP A 101 10.06 6.32 8.39
CA ASP A 101 10.05 4.98 7.78
C ASP A 101 9.53 3.90 8.72
N TRP A 102 8.97 2.84 8.14
CA TRP A 102 8.50 1.66 8.86
C TRP A 102 9.54 0.56 8.81
N GLU A 103 9.80 -0.05 9.96
CA GLU A 103 10.50 -1.32 10.02
C GLU A 103 9.53 -2.45 9.65
N GLN A 104 10.01 -3.46 8.94
CA GLN A 104 9.18 -4.57 8.47
C GLN A 104 9.77 -5.92 8.88
N GLU A 105 8.94 -6.73 9.53
CA GLU A 105 9.19 -8.14 9.78
C GLU A 105 8.16 -8.99 9.04
N LYS A 106 8.58 -10.18 8.59
CA LYS A 106 7.74 -11.12 7.87
C LYS A 106 7.90 -12.53 8.44
N ASP A 107 6.78 -13.17 8.71
CA ASP A 107 6.70 -14.58 9.07
C ASP A 107 5.53 -15.25 8.32
N GLY A 108 5.84 -16.11 7.35
CA GLY A 108 4.84 -16.71 6.45
C GLY A 108 4.00 -15.65 5.71
N ASN A 109 2.68 -15.66 5.96
CA ASN A 109 1.73 -14.70 5.40
C ASN A 109 1.44 -13.50 6.33
N GLN A 110 2.12 -13.42 7.47
CA GLN A 110 2.03 -12.33 8.41
C GLN A 110 3.13 -11.30 8.15
N TYR A 111 2.75 -10.04 8.12
CA TYR A 111 3.64 -8.89 8.03
C TYR A 111 3.41 -8.02 9.26
N VAL A 112 4.49 -7.59 9.90
CA VAL A 112 4.46 -6.68 11.05
C VAL A 112 5.27 -5.45 10.68
N PHE A 113 4.63 -4.29 10.77
CA PHE A 113 5.27 -3.00 10.53
C PHE A 113 5.36 -2.23 11.84
N GLY A 114 6.56 -1.83 12.24
CA GLY A 114 6.81 -1.06 13.45
C GLY A 114 7.26 0.36 13.14
N GLN A 115 6.73 1.35 13.88
CA GLN A 115 7.19 2.73 13.80
C GLN A 115 6.73 3.57 15.01
N ASN A 116 7.67 4.12 15.79
CA ASN A 116 7.36 5.12 16.84
C ASN A 116 6.20 4.71 17.78
N GLY A 117 6.22 3.48 18.29
CA GLY A 117 5.16 2.93 19.15
C GLY A 117 3.94 2.40 18.41
N TRP A 118 3.80 2.67 17.10
CA TRP A 118 2.81 2.03 16.24
C TRP A 118 3.27 0.66 15.76
N THR A 119 2.32 -0.26 15.68
CA THR A 119 2.48 -1.57 15.08
C THR A 119 1.30 -1.85 14.17
N VAL A 120 1.54 -2.13 12.88
CA VAL A 120 0.54 -2.62 11.95
C VAL A 120 0.85 -4.08 11.64
N LYS A 121 0.01 -4.98 12.14
CA LYS A 121 0.10 -6.42 11.87
C LYS A 121 -0.96 -6.79 10.84
N ILE A 122 -0.54 -7.45 9.77
CA ILE A 122 -1.39 -7.86 8.65
C ILE A 122 -1.17 -9.35 8.40
N THR A 123 -2.23 -10.14 8.46
CA THR A 123 -2.19 -11.58 8.17
C THR A 123 -3.01 -11.86 6.92
N PHE A 124 -2.35 -12.18 5.81
CA PHE A 124 -3.01 -12.42 4.53
C PHE A 124 -3.49 -13.88 4.37
N THR A 125 -4.55 -14.05 3.57
CA THR A 125 -4.82 -15.33 2.91
C THR A 125 -3.73 -15.63 1.87
N ALA A 126 -3.60 -16.90 1.46
CA ALA A 126 -2.56 -17.33 0.54
C ALA A 126 -2.58 -16.61 -0.83
N ASP A 127 -3.75 -16.15 -1.26
CA ASP A 127 -3.98 -15.41 -2.50
C ASP A 127 -3.93 -13.87 -2.33
N PHE A 128 -3.69 -13.38 -1.12
CA PHE A 128 -3.69 -11.96 -0.74
C PHE A 128 -5.03 -11.24 -0.97
N SER A 129 -6.11 -11.95 -1.28
CA SER A 129 -7.43 -11.34 -1.55
C SER A 129 -8.10 -10.83 -0.28
N LYS A 130 -7.72 -11.41 0.89
CA LYS A 130 -8.20 -11.01 2.21
C LYS A 130 -7.05 -10.88 3.20
N ALA A 131 -7.25 -10.09 4.24
CA ALA A 131 -6.34 -10.03 5.38
C ALA A 131 -7.06 -9.64 6.67
N ASP A 132 -6.56 -10.15 7.79
CA ASP A 132 -6.84 -9.59 9.11
C ASP A 132 -5.82 -8.49 9.39
N VAL A 133 -6.28 -7.33 9.84
CA VAL A 133 -5.45 -6.16 10.11
C VAL A 133 -5.64 -5.72 11.55
N ARG A 134 -4.53 -5.60 12.27
CA ARG A 134 -4.47 -5.04 13.61
C ARG A 134 -3.49 -3.87 13.62
N VAL A 135 -3.98 -2.70 13.99
CA VAL A 135 -3.16 -1.52 14.27
C VAL A 135 -3.17 -1.31 15.78
N ASP A 136 -1.99 -1.24 16.39
CA ASP A 136 -1.79 -0.95 17.82
C ASP A 136 -0.87 0.27 17.94
N TYR A 137 -1.12 1.12 18.91
CA TYR A 137 -0.22 2.20 19.32
C TYR A 137 -0.10 2.16 20.83
N VAL A 138 1.15 2.20 21.30
CA VAL A 138 1.46 2.36 22.71
C VAL A 138 2.40 3.55 22.85
N HIS A 139 1.97 4.56 23.61
CA HIS A 139 2.83 5.69 23.92
C HIS A 139 4.00 5.25 24.81
N GLN A 140 5.23 5.50 24.36
CA GLN A 140 6.45 5.23 25.13
C GLN A 140 6.92 6.52 25.81
N GLY A 141 6.36 6.83 26.99
CA GLY A 141 6.71 8.03 27.76
C GLY A 141 6.19 7.99 29.20
N LEU A 142 6.75 8.84 30.08
CA LEU A 142 6.40 8.94 31.51
C LEU A 142 5.06 9.69 31.78
N GLY A 143 4.17 9.76 30.78
CA GLY A 143 2.91 10.49 30.83
C GLY A 143 1.68 9.59 30.95
N ILE A 144 0.51 10.15 30.63
CA ILE A 144 -0.74 9.41 30.51
C ILE A 144 -0.58 8.32 29.43
N MET A 145 -0.92 7.08 29.77
CA MET A 145 -0.75 5.95 28.86
C MET A 145 -1.83 5.97 27.78
N HIS A 146 -1.49 6.54 26.63
CA HIS A 146 -2.33 6.40 25.44
C HIS A 146 -2.12 5.04 24.82
N ARG A 147 -3.22 4.32 24.62
CA ARG A 147 -3.25 3.10 23.82
C ARG A 147 -4.36 3.17 22.78
N VAL A 148 -4.00 2.96 21.52
CA VAL A 148 -4.98 2.79 20.44
C VAL A 148 -4.90 1.35 19.95
N VAL A 149 -6.05 0.69 19.83
CA VAL A 149 -6.16 -0.62 19.19
C VAL A 149 -7.29 -0.55 18.19
N TRP A 150 -6.98 -0.85 16.93
CA TRP A 150 -7.93 -0.94 15.84
C TRP A 150 -7.78 -2.29 15.14
N ILE A 151 -8.90 -2.99 14.96
CA ILE A 151 -8.96 -4.30 14.31
C ILE A 151 -9.94 -4.22 13.16
N ALA A 152 -9.53 -4.70 11.99
CA ALA A 152 -10.35 -4.72 10.80
C ALA A 152 -10.05 -5.94 9.93
N GLU A 153 -11.02 -6.28 9.09
CA GLU A 153 -10.82 -7.16 7.95
C GLU A 153 -10.61 -6.33 6.69
N PHE A 154 -9.68 -6.78 5.86
CA PHE A 154 -9.50 -6.30 4.51
C PHE A 154 -10.00 -7.37 3.53
N ASN A 155 -10.83 -6.99 2.57
CA ASN A 155 -11.34 -7.88 1.52
C ASN A 155 -11.39 -7.16 0.19
N ASN A 156 -10.50 -7.55 -0.72
CA ASN A 156 -10.45 -7.05 -2.10
C ASN A 156 -10.56 -5.53 -2.28
N GLY A 157 -9.86 -4.78 -1.42
CA GLY A 157 -9.80 -3.32 -1.51
C GLY A 157 -10.83 -2.59 -0.65
N ASP A 158 -11.53 -3.30 0.23
CA ASP A 158 -12.45 -2.75 1.22
C ASP A 158 -12.04 -3.14 2.64
N PHE A 159 -12.12 -2.19 3.56
CA PHE A 159 -11.93 -2.43 4.99
C PHE A 159 -13.27 -2.50 5.71
N ARG A 160 -13.40 -3.45 6.62
CA ARG A 160 -14.49 -3.56 7.58
C ARG A 160 -13.92 -3.49 8.98
N GLU A 161 -14.22 -2.42 9.70
CA GLU A 161 -13.85 -2.31 11.11
C GLU A 161 -14.59 -3.36 11.94
N ILE A 162 -13.82 -4.08 12.77
CA ILE A 162 -14.34 -5.03 13.75
C ILE A 162 -14.42 -4.37 15.12
N SER A 163 -13.35 -3.68 15.52
CA SER A 163 -13.31 -2.96 16.79
C SER A 163 -12.32 -1.81 16.77
N TYR A 164 -12.61 -0.81 17.60
CA TYR A 164 -11.76 0.32 17.91
C TYR A 164 -11.76 0.55 19.42
N THR A 165 -10.61 0.85 19.98
CA THR A 165 -10.47 1.23 21.39
C THR A 165 -9.35 2.24 21.53
N HIS A 166 -9.65 3.35 22.18
CA HIS A 166 -8.67 4.35 22.57
C HIS A 166 -8.76 4.54 24.08
N ALA A 167 -7.75 4.04 24.79
CA ALA A 167 -7.60 4.24 26.22
C ALA A 167 -6.67 5.43 26.47
N VAL A 168 -7.08 6.29 27.39
CA VAL A 168 -6.37 7.47 27.88
C VAL A 168 -6.24 7.33 29.38
#